data_AF-A0A6I1R233-F1
#
_entry.id   AF-A0A6I1R233-F1
#
_cell.length_a   1.000
_cell.length_b   1.000
_cell.length_c   1.000
_cell.angle_alpha   90.00
_cell.angle_beta   90.00
_cell.angle_gamma   90.00
#
_symmetry.space_group_name_H-M   'P 1'
#
loop_
_entity.id
_entity.type
_entity.pdbx_description
1 polymer ?
#
loop_
_entity_poly.entity_id
_entity_poly.type
_entity_poly.pdbx_seq_one_letter_code
_entity_poly.pdbx_strand_id
1 'polypeptide(L)'
;MPTPNIVRDANRLVFGDLSHITCFSSFQKAIFDGMRRGYDQYVLDFRDTNRVFPDAVVPIAAYLDLHKHEGLEFEVKSQTPVLVKSRFMSPITVNSAGNREKISPISTVWKFDQAGEVGEIVSLFVNAFSTHHACATGVLESFEWCLNEVMDNVLQHSNGSPGFVMMQIHRNTERVAICIADYGQGLLQSLRGSKYQPTTSLDALPLRLNQA
;
A
#
# COMPACT_ATOMS: atom_id res chain seq x y z
N MET A 1 -20.31 18.60 7.30
CA MET A 1 -18.97 18.28 6.77
C MET A 1 -18.62 16.88 7.24
N PRO A 2 -18.06 16.00 6.39
CA PRO A 2 -17.56 14.72 6.88
C PRO A 2 -16.46 14.99 7.90
N THR A 3 -16.58 14.38 9.07
CA THR A 3 -15.58 14.44 10.15
C THR A 3 -14.22 13.97 9.60
N PRO A 4 -13.12 14.68 9.86
CA PRO A 4 -11.82 14.24 9.39
C PRO A 4 -11.45 12.91 10.08
N ASN A 5 -11.14 11.88 9.29
CA ASN A 5 -10.70 10.57 9.79
C ASN A 5 -9.34 10.63 10.52
N ILE A 6 -8.64 11.76 10.43
CA ILE A 6 -7.36 12.01 11.10
C ILE A 6 -7.42 13.42 11.68
N VAL A 7 -7.22 13.53 12.99
CA VAL A 7 -7.17 14.81 13.71
C VAL A 7 -5.75 15.04 14.18
N ARG A 8 -5.18 16.21 13.86
CA ARG A 8 -3.83 16.60 14.29
C ARG A 8 -3.92 17.58 15.46
N ASP A 9 -3.13 17.32 16.50
CA ASP A 9 -2.84 18.23 17.60
C ASP A 9 -1.32 18.27 17.79
N ALA A 10 -0.69 19.38 17.44
CA ALA A 10 0.77 19.48 17.35
C ALA A 10 1.39 18.30 16.56
N ASN A 11 2.32 17.57 17.12
CA ASN A 11 2.93 16.41 16.48
C ASN A 11 2.14 15.11 16.63
N ARG A 12 0.97 15.14 17.27
CA ARG A 12 0.14 13.96 17.49
C ARG A 12 -0.99 13.89 16.47
N LEU A 13 -1.12 12.74 15.81
CA LEU A 13 -2.18 12.43 14.86
C LEU A 13 -3.05 11.32 15.47
N VAL A 14 -4.33 11.61 15.66
CA VAL A 14 -5.33 10.64 16.13
C VAL A 14 -6.11 10.12 14.92
N PHE A 15 -6.11 8.81 14.74
CA PHE A 15 -6.72 8.12 13.62
C PHE A 15 -8.06 7.50 14.03
N GLY A 16 -9.08 7.74 13.21
CA GLY A 16 -10.29 6.92 13.19
C GLY A 16 -10.08 5.66 12.34
N ASP A 17 -11.15 5.22 11.67
CA ASP A 17 -11.05 4.08 10.75
C ASP A 17 -10.25 4.40 9.49
N LEU A 18 -9.40 3.46 9.09
CA LEU A 18 -8.59 3.51 7.87
C LEU A 18 -9.35 2.77 6.75
N SER A 19 -10.50 3.29 6.37
CA SER A 19 -11.46 2.61 5.47
C SER A 19 -11.66 3.26 4.11
N HIS A 20 -10.88 4.30 3.78
CA HIS A 20 -11.05 5.03 2.54
C HIS A 20 -9.76 5.70 2.09
N ILE A 21 -9.54 5.78 0.78
CA ILE A 21 -8.38 6.42 0.14
C ILE A 21 -8.10 7.87 0.62
N THR A 22 -9.13 8.60 1.05
CA THR A 22 -8.96 9.98 1.57
C THR A 22 -8.15 10.02 2.87
N CYS A 23 -8.06 8.92 3.62
CA CYS A 23 -7.22 8.82 4.82
C CYS A 23 -5.75 9.12 4.49
N PHE A 24 -5.25 8.62 3.36
CA PHE A 24 -3.89 8.92 2.92
C PHE A 24 -3.70 10.42 2.64
N SER A 25 -4.62 11.04 1.90
CA SER A 25 -4.53 12.48 1.60
C SER A 25 -4.58 13.36 2.85
N SER A 26 -5.37 12.97 3.86
CA SER A 26 -5.45 13.67 5.14
C SER A 26 -4.18 13.47 5.96
N PHE A 27 -3.63 12.26 5.97
CA PHE A 27 -2.38 11.93 6.63
C PHE A 27 -1.21 12.74 6.05
N GLN A 28 -1.05 12.71 4.73
CA GLN A 28 -0.02 13.47 4.02
C GLN A 28 -0.11 14.97 4.31
N LYS A 29 -1.32 15.54 4.27
CA LYS A 29 -1.54 16.96 4.63
C LYS A 29 -1.14 17.27 6.07
N ALA A 30 -1.46 16.38 7.01
CA ALA A 30 -1.12 16.55 8.42
C ALA A 30 0.39 16.50 8.67
N ILE A 31 1.11 15.56 8.03
CA ILE A 31 2.58 15.50 8.10
C ILE A 31 3.20 16.74 7.46
N PHE A 32 2.77 17.12 6.26
CA PHE A 32 3.31 18.31 5.57
C PHE A 32 3.12 19.60 6.37
N ASP A 33 1.93 19.82 6.96
CA ASP A 33 1.69 20.97 7.86
C ASP A 33 2.55 20.89 9.14
N GLY A 34 2.78 19.69 9.68
CA GLY A 34 3.70 19.46 10.80
C GLY A 34 5.14 19.84 10.46
N MET A 35 5.65 19.40 9.31
CA MET A 35 7.01 19.71 8.85
C MET A 35 7.20 21.21 8.67
N ARG A 36 6.20 21.90 8.10
CA ARG A 36 6.22 23.37 7.95
C ARG A 36 6.24 24.11 9.29
N ARG A 37 5.82 23.46 10.37
CA ARG A 37 5.86 23.98 11.74
C ARG A 37 7.10 23.53 12.52
N GLY A 38 8.01 22.79 11.88
CA GLY A 38 9.28 22.36 12.47
C GLY A 38 9.22 21.02 13.20
N TYR A 39 8.19 20.20 12.99
CA TYR A 39 8.12 18.85 13.58
C TYR A 39 8.77 17.81 12.65
N ASP A 40 9.66 17.01 13.23
CA ASP A 40 10.32 15.84 12.65
C ASP A 40 9.90 14.52 13.33
N GLN A 41 9.40 14.59 14.56
CA GLN A 41 8.87 13.47 15.33
C GLN A 41 7.34 13.52 15.41
N TYR A 42 6.65 12.41 15.09
CA TYR A 42 5.19 12.31 15.10
C TYR A 42 4.70 11.16 15.98
N VAL A 43 3.62 11.40 16.71
CA VAL A 43 2.90 10.37 17.48
C VAL A 43 1.66 9.95 16.70
N LEU A 44 1.60 8.70 16.27
CA LEU A 44 0.48 8.10 15.56
C LEU A 44 -0.39 7.30 16.53
N ASP A 45 -1.58 7.81 16.84
CA ASP A 45 -2.49 7.23 17.82
C ASP A 45 -3.69 6.56 17.15
N PHE A 46 -3.76 5.23 17.24
CA PHE A 46 -4.77 4.42 16.56
C PHE A 46 -5.85 3.88 17.50
N ARG A 47 -6.06 4.53 18.66
CA ARG A 47 -7.02 4.07 19.68
C ARG A 47 -8.44 3.80 19.15
N ASP A 48 -8.85 4.51 18.09
CA ASP A 48 -10.20 4.44 17.52
C ASP A 48 -10.22 3.73 16.15
N THR A 49 -9.09 3.14 15.71
CA THR A 49 -8.98 2.48 14.40
C THR A 49 -9.44 1.03 14.47
N ASN A 50 -10.69 0.75 14.12
CA ASN A 50 -11.28 -0.59 14.19
C ASN A 50 -11.42 -1.27 12.82
N ARG A 51 -11.21 -0.53 11.74
CA ARG A 51 -11.26 -1.02 10.36
C ARG A 51 -10.05 -0.52 9.57
N VAL A 52 -9.48 -1.43 8.78
CA VAL A 52 -8.33 -1.17 7.90
C VAL A 52 -8.60 -1.75 6.52
N PHE A 53 -8.38 -0.94 5.49
CA PHE A 53 -8.58 -1.30 4.08
C PHE A 53 -7.33 -0.99 3.26
N PRO A 54 -7.04 -1.78 2.20
CA PRO A 54 -5.81 -1.65 1.43
C PRO A 54 -5.56 -0.25 0.88
N ASP A 55 -6.61 0.40 0.36
CA ASP A 55 -6.58 1.73 -0.25
C ASP A 55 -6.19 2.85 0.73
N ALA A 56 -6.34 2.62 2.03
CA ALA A 56 -5.85 3.52 3.07
C ALA A 56 -4.45 3.11 3.57
N VAL A 57 -4.25 1.85 3.95
CA VAL A 57 -3.06 1.45 4.71
C VAL A 57 -1.82 1.21 3.85
N VAL A 58 -1.97 0.76 2.61
CA VAL A 58 -0.83 0.53 1.71
C VAL A 58 -0.11 1.84 1.35
N PRO A 59 -0.79 2.90 0.89
CA PRO A 59 -0.10 4.16 0.60
C PRO A 59 0.45 4.84 1.87
N ILE A 60 -0.23 4.70 3.01
CA ILE A 60 0.31 5.19 4.30
C ILE A 60 1.58 4.42 4.67
N ALA A 61 1.62 3.10 4.50
CA ALA A 61 2.80 2.29 4.77
C ALA A 61 4.00 2.70 3.91
N ALA A 62 3.77 2.86 2.60
CA ALA A 62 4.80 3.33 1.67
C ALA A 62 5.33 4.72 2.07
N TYR A 63 4.44 5.65 2.42
CA TYR A 63 4.81 7.00 2.84
C TYR A 63 5.61 7.01 4.15
N LEU A 64 5.19 6.21 5.13
CA LEU A 64 5.91 6.07 6.41
C LEU A 64 7.31 5.49 6.19
N ASP A 65 7.44 4.48 5.34
CA ASP A 65 8.72 3.84 5.03
C ASP A 65 9.68 4.83 4.34
N LEU A 66 9.21 5.59 3.35
CA LEU A 66 9.96 6.68 2.70
C LEU A 66 10.45 7.71 3.72
N HIS A 67 9.54 8.29 4.52
CA HIS A 67 9.88 9.43 5.36
C HIS A 67 10.73 9.02 6.57
N LYS A 68 10.69 7.76 7.00
CA LYS A 68 11.67 7.21 7.96
C LYS A 68 13.09 7.25 7.39
N HIS A 69 13.26 6.94 6.10
CA HIS A 69 14.57 7.06 5.43
C HIS A 69 15.02 8.52 5.28
N GLU A 70 14.09 9.46 5.21
CA GLU A 70 14.36 10.91 5.18
C GLU A 70 14.57 11.53 6.59
N GLY A 71 14.48 10.72 7.65
CA GLY A 71 14.80 11.13 9.02
C GLY A 71 13.59 11.54 9.87
N LEU A 72 12.35 11.35 9.40
CA LEU A 72 11.17 11.54 10.25
C LEU A 72 11.01 10.35 11.20
N GLU A 73 10.65 10.64 12.44
CA GLU A 73 10.40 9.61 13.46
C GLU A 73 8.90 9.44 13.70
N PHE A 74 8.45 8.19 13.82
CA PHE A 74 7.05 7.87 14.07
C PHE A 74 6.92 6.96 15.29
N GLU A 75 6.38 7.49 16.37
CA GLU A 75 5.99 6.73 17.57
C GLU A 75 4.55 6.25 17.42
N VAL A 76 4.28 4.97 17.62
CA VAL A 76 2.91 4.42 17.54
C VAL A 76 2.32 4.22 18.93
N LYS A 77 1.12 4.76 19.17
CA LYS A 77 0.35 4.57 20.40
C LYS A 77 -0.99 3.87 20.12
N SER A 78 -1.44 3.09 21.11
CA SER A 78 -2.76 2.47 21.16
C SER A 78 -3.16 1.71 19.88
N GLN A 79 -2.43 0.64 19.56
CA GLN A 79 -2.75 -0.19 18.39
C GLN A 79 -3.91 -1.15 18.68
N THR A 80 -4.89 -1.19 17.80
CA THR A 80 -5.95 -2.20 17.82
C THR A 80 -5.46 -3.52 17.21
N PRO A 81 -6.08 -4.67 17.55
CA PRO A 81 -5.67 -5.97 16.99
C PRO A 81 -5.72 -6.06 15.46
N VAL A 82 -6.70 -5.39 14.84
CA VAL A 82 -6.83 -5.35 13.38
C VAL A 82 -5.65 -4.62 12.72
N LEU A 83 -5.17 -3.56 13.36
CA LEU A 83 -4.04 -2.77 12.90
C LEU A 83 -2.73 -3.58 13.01
N VAL A 84 -2.51 -4.22 14.17
CA VAL A 84 -1.35 -5.09 14.40
C VAL A 84 -1.30 -6.22 13.36
N LYS A 85 -2.45 -6.86 13.10
CA LYS A 85 -2.56 -7.93 12.10
C LYS A 85 -2.22 -7.44 10.69
N SER A 86 -2.58 -6.20 10.34
CA SER A 86 -2.29 -5.63 9.02
C SER A 86 -0.82 -5.44 8.71
N ARG A 87 0.04 -5.39 9.75
CA ARG A 87 1.49 -5.14 9.61
C ARG A 87 1.85 -3.86 8.87
N PHE A 88 0.92 -2.93 8.61
CA PHE A 88 1.24 -1.75 7.77
C PHE A 88 2.31 -0.81 8.39
N MET A 89 2.46 -0.79 9.73
CA MET A 89 3.54 -0.03 10.39
C MET A 89 4.92 -0.67 10.24
N SER A 90 4.96 -1.97 9.94
CA SER A 90 6.17 -2.77 9.74
C SER A 90 5.88 -3.83 8.67
N PRO A 91 5.75 -3.41 7.39
CA PRO A 91 5.45 -4.33 6.29
C PRO A 91 6.46 -5.48 6.23
N ILE A 92 5.98 -6.65 5.84
CA ILE A 92 6.80 -7.86 5.83
C ILE A 92 7.29 -8.16 4.42
N THR A 93 8.52 -8.65 4.29
CA THR A 93 9.01 -9.25 3.05
C THR A 93 8.79 -10.76 3.09
N VAL A 94 8.69 -11.40 1.93
CA VAL A 94 8.52 -12.86 1.84
C VAL A 94 9.70 -13.62 2.45
N ASN A 95 10.89 -13.02 2.43
CA ASN A 95 12.13 -13.57 2.99
C ASN A 95 12.23 -13.43 4.51
N SER A 96 11.62 -12.38 5.09
CA SER A 96 11.59 -12.15 6.54
C SER A 96 10.53 -12.98 7.27
N ALA A 97 9.62 -13.61 6.52
CA ALA A 97 8.56 -14.44 7.04
C ALA A 97 9.07 -15.84 7.41
N GLY A 98 9.94 -15.95 8.43
CA GLY A 98 10.43 -17.24 8.96
C GLY A 98 9.33 -18.18 9.53
N ASN A 99 8.05 -17.77 9.45
CA ASN A 99 6.87 -18.57 9.76
C ASN A 99 5.71 -18.20 8.80
N ARG A 100 5.89 -18.37 7.48
CA ARG A 100 4.84 -18.10 6.45
C ARG A 100 3.48 -18.69 6.81
N GLU A 101 3.45 -19.86 7.46
CA GLU A 101 2.23 -20.55 7.88
C GLU A 101 1.39 -19.79 8.93
N LYS A 102 2.01 -18.90 9.72
CA LYS A 102 1.32 -18.15 10.79
C LYS A 102 0.84 -16.78 10.34
N ILE A 103 1.28 -16.32 9.17
CA ILE A 103 0.93 -15.00 8.65
C ILE A 103 -0.19 -15.17 7.63
N SER A 104 -1.27 -14.43 7.83
CA SER A 104 -2.36 -14.43 6.85
C SER A 104 -1.88 -13.79 5.55
N PRO A 105 -2.01 -14.46 4.38
CA PRO A 105 -1.70 -13.85 3.08
C PRO A 105 -2.53 -12.59 2.83
N ILE A 106 -3.79 -12.63 3.26
CA ILE A 106 -4.75 -11.55 3.16
C ILE A 106 -4.73 -10.64 4.38
N SER A 107 -5.17 -9.41 4.17
CA SER A 107 -5.22 -8.37 5.19
C SER A 107 -3.86 -8.07 5.83
N THR A 108 -2.77 -8.32 5.11
CA THR A 108 -1.38 -8.04 5.52
C THR A 108 -0.70 -7.20 4.45
N VAL A 109 0.04 -6.17 4.86
CA VAL A 109 0.87 -5.37 3.94
C VAL A 109 2.20 -6.08 3.72
N TRP A 110 2.43 -6.45 2.47
CA TRP A 110 3.67 -7.03 1.96
C TRP A 110 4.53 -5.94 1.34
N LYS A 111 5.83 -5.99 1.60
CA LYS A 111 6.86 -5.17 0.95
C LYS A 111 7.68 -6.06 0.02
N PHE A 112 7.98 -5.56 -1.16
CA PHE A 112 8.78 -6.27 -2.17
C PHE A 112 9.74 -5.30 -2.85
N ASP A 113 10.96 -5.75 -3.13
CA ASP A 113 11.96 -4.99 -3.88
C ASP A 113 12.67 -5.80 -4.97
N GLN A 114 12.32 -7.09 -5.10
CA GLN A 114 12.88 -8.00 -6.10
C GLN A 114 11.79 -8.76 -6.86
N ALA A 115 12.06 -9.07 -8.14
CA ALA A 115 11.12 -9.81 -9.00
C ALA A 115 10.77 -11.20 -8.44
N GLY A 116 11.71 -11.87 -7.75
CA GLY A 116 11.44 -13.15 -7.08
C GLY A 116 10.35 -13.03 -6.01
N GLU A 117 10.34 -11.92 -5.26
CA GLU A 117 9.34 -11.68 -4.22
C GLU A 117 7.95 -11.38 -4.80
N VAL A 118 7.88 -10.78 -5.99
CA VAL A 118 6.62 -10.57 -6.72
C VAL A 118 5.92 -11.89 -6.97
N GLY A 119 6.60 -12.84 -7.63
CA GLY A 119 6.02 -14.15 -7.94
C GLY A 119 5.55 -14.91 -6.70
N GLU A 120 6.26 -14.77 -5.58
CA GLU A 120 5.87 -15.37 -4.30
C GLU A 120 4.61 -14.73 -3.70
N ILE A 121 4.51 -13.40 -3.70
CA ILE A 121 3.32 -12.69 -3.22
C ILE A 121 2.11 -12.99 -4.12
N VAL A 122 2.30 -13.00 -5.43
CA VAL A 122 1.24 -13.32 -6.38
C VAL A 122 0.74 -14.75 -6.15
N SER A 123 1.65 -15.72 -5.98
CA SER A 123 1.30 -17.10 -5.64
C SER A 123 0.49 -17.18 -4.34
N LEU A 124 0.88 -16.42 -3.31
CA LEU A 124 0.14 -16.34 -2.05
C LEU A 124 -1.28 -15.80 -2.25
N PHE A 125 -1.46 -14.78 -3.09
CA PHE A 125 -2.77 -14.20 -3.37
C PHE A 125 -3.65 -15.11 -4.23
N VAL A 126 -3.10 -15.72 -5.28
CA VAL A 126 -3.83 -16.68 -6.13
C VAL A 126 -4.32 -17.87 -5.29
N ASN A 127 -3.46 -18.41 -4.42
CA ASN A 127 -3.84 -19.49 -3.50
C ASN A 127 -4.91 -19.05 -2.49
N ALA A 128 -4.80 -17.85 -1.92
CA ALA A 128 -5.81 -17.33 -1.00
C ALA A 128 -7.14 -17.03 -1.71
N PHE A 129 -7.11 -16.56 -2.96
CA PHE A 129 -8.31 -16.24 -3.71
C PHE A 129 -9.04 -17.50 -4.19
N SER A 130 -8.31 -18.49 -4.71
CA SER A 130 -8.86 -19.77 -5.18
C SER A 130 -9.50 -20.60 -4.07
N THR A 131 -8.97 -20.52 -2.84
CA THR A 131 -9.55 -21.21 -1.67
C THR A 131 -10.82 -20.53 -1.14
N HIS A 132 -11.10 -19.29 -1.53
CA HIS A 132 -12.26 -18.53 -1.07
C HIS A 132 -13.39 -18.40 -2.09
N HIS A 133 -13.11 -18.54 -3.39
CA HIS A 133 -14.10 -18.38 -4.45
C HIS A 133 -13.99 -19.47 -5.52
N ALA A 134 -15.13 -20.05 -5.90
CA ALA A 134 -15.22 -20.84 -7.12
C ALA A 134 -15.01 -19.91 -8.31
N CYS A 135 -13.84 -19.98 -8.94
CA CYS A 135 -13.49 -19.12 -10.06
C CYS A 135 -13.89 -19.79 -11.38
N ALA A 136 -14.50 -19.02 -12.27
CA ALA A 136 -14.69 -19.46 -13.65
C ALA A 136 -13.32 -19.62 -14.35
N THR A 137 -13.28 -20.43 -15.40
CA THR A 137 -12.08 -20.63 -16.22
C THR A 137 -11.52 -19.28 -16.69
N GLY A 138 -10.20 -19.10 -16.57
CA GLY A 138 -9.51 -17.88 -16.97
C GLY A 138 -9.45 -16.75 -15.94
N VAL A 139 -10.26 -16.78 -14.88
CA VAL A 139 -10.27 -15.70 -13.86
C VAL A 139 -8.99 -15.69 -13.04
N LEU A 140 -8.54 -16.84 -12.54
CA LEU A 140 -7.32 -16.94 -11.74
C LEU A 140 -6.07 -16.60 -12.57
N GLU A 141 -6.01 -17.06 -13.81
CA GLU A 141 -4.91 -16.79 -14.75
C GLU A 141 -4.84 -15.29 -15.07
N SER A 142 -5.99 -14.66 -15.36
CA SER A 142 -6.06 -13.21 -15.61
C SER A 142 -5.69 -12.42 -14.36
N PHE A 143 -6.08 -12.90 -13.18
CA PHE A 143 -5.77 -12.26 -11.91
C PHE A 143 -4.26 -12.33 -11.59
N GLU A 144 -3.66 -13.50 -11.74
CA GLU A 144 -2.22 -13.71 -11.61
C GLU A 144 -1.43 -12.82 -12.57
N TRP A 145 -1.82 -12.79 -13.84
CA TRP A 145 -1.17 -11.97 -14.85
C TRP A 145 -1.26 -10.48 -14.51
N CYS A 146 -2.47 -9.97 -14.20
CA CYS A 146 -2.65 -8.58 -13.80
C CYS A 146 -1.78 -8.18 -12.60
N LEU A 147 -1.63 -9.06 -11.61
CA LEU A 147 -0.84 -8.75 -10.43
C LEU A 147 0.66 -8.71 -10.75
N ASN A 148 1.19 -9.69 -11.47
CA ASN A 148 2.59 -9.68 -11.91
C ASN A 148 2.88 -8.40 -12.69
N GLU A 149 2.03 -8.06 -13.66
CA GLU A 149 2.19 -6.86 -14.49
C GLU A 149 2.23 -5.57 -13.66
N VAL A 150 1.30 -5.37 -12.73
CA VAL A 150 1.26 -4.13 -11.93
C VAL A 150 2.42 -4.07 -10.93
N MET A 151 2.83 -5.20 -10.35
CA MET A 151 3.93 -5.24 -9.38
C MET A 151 5.30 -5.11 -10.06
N ASP A 152 5.51 -5.74 -11.21
CA ASP A 152 6.73 -5.56 -12.01
C ASP A 152 6.86 -4.12 -12.52
N ASN A 153 5.73 -3.52 -12.89
CA ASN A 153 5.64 -2.11 -13.22
C ASN A 153 6.12 -1.21 -12.07
N VAL A 154 5.87 -1.58 -10.82
CA VAL A 154 6.42 -0.86 -9.67
C VAL A 154 7.93 -1.02 -9.65
N LEU A 155 8.47 -2.24 -9.71
CA LEU A 155 9.92 -2.44 -9.63
C LEU A 155 10.72 -1.76 -10.76
N GLN A 156 10.22 -1.83 -11.99
CA GLN A 156 10.91 -1.26 -13.16
C GLN A 156 10.86 0.28 -13.18
N HIS A 157 9.79 0.85 -12.62
CA HIS A 157 9.50 2.28 -12.74
C HIS A 157 9.39 2.97 -11.39
N SER A 158 9.96 2.44 -10.32
CA SER A 158 10.05 3.12 -9.02
C SER A 158 11.42 3.77 -8.76
N ASN A 159 12.35 3.67 -9.72
CA ASN A 159 13.73 4.14 -9.60
C ASN A 159 14.45 3.57 -8.36
N GLY A 160 14.22 2.28 -8.07
CA GLY A 160 14.82 1.58 -6.93
C GLY A 160 14.02 1.69 -5.63
N SER A 161 12.82 2.28 -5.63
CA SER A 161 11.96 2.23 -4.45
C SER A 161 11.27 0.86 -4.32
N PRO A 162 11.09 0.34 -3.10
CA PRO A 162 10.30 -0.86 -2.88
C PRO A 162 8.83 -0.61 -3.23
N GLY A 163 8.13 -1.70 -3.55
CA GLY A 163 6.69 -1.74 -3.67
C GLY A 163 6.02 -2.29 -2.42
N PHE A 164 4.75 -1.94 -2.25
CA PHE A 164 3.89 -2.35 -1.14
C PHE A 164 2.57 -2.85 -1.69
N VAL A 165 2.04 -3.94 -1.12
CA VAL A 165 0.76 -4.51 -1.57
C VAL A 165 -0.02 -5.14 -0.42
N MET A 166 -1.34 -5.04 -0.49
CA MET A 166 -2.26 -5.75 0.39
C MET A 166 -3.50 -6.17 -0.38
N MET A 167 -3.95 -7.40 -0.13
CA MET A 167 -5.21 -7.94 -0.62
C MET A 167 -6.19 -8.19 0.52
N GLN A 168 -7.46 -7.85 0.34
CA GLN A 168 -8.57 -8.26 1.20
C GLN A 168 -9.67 -8.94 0.41
N ILE A 169 -10.27 -9.97 1.00
CA ILE A 169 -11.37 -10.71 0.39
C ILE A 169 -12.64 -10.43 1.20
N HIS A 170 -13.65 -9.87 0.53
CA HIS A 170 -14.98 -9.59 1.08
C HIS A 170 -15.94 -10.72 0.70
N ARG A 171 -15.96 -11.77 1.54
CA ARG A 171 -16.69 -13.02 1.28
C ARG A 171 -18.17 -12.82 0.97
N ASN A 172 -18.84 -11.90 1.68
CA ASN A 172 -20.28 -11.65 1.52
C ASN A 172 -20.65 -10.99 0.19
N THR A 173 -19.68 -10.36 -0.48
CA THR A 173 -19.93 -9.60 -1.71
C THR A 173 -19.17 -10.17 -2.91
N GLU A 174 -18.43 -11.27 -2.73
CA GLU A 174 -17.58 -11.88 -3.77
C GLU A 174 -16.60 -10.87 -4.41
N ARG A 175 -16.06 -9.97 -3.58
CA ARG A 175 -15.16 -8.91 -4.03
C ARG A 175 -13.79 -9.07 -3.41
N VAL A 176 -12.77 -8.73 -4.19
CA VAL A 176 -11.39 -8.58 -3.73
C VAL A 176 -11.01 -7.12 -3.82
N ALA A 177 -10.46 -6.57 -2.74
CA ALA A 177 -9.85 -5.25 -2.72
C ALA A 177 -8.33 -5.43 -2.71
N ILE A 178 -7.64 -4.80 -3.65
CA ILE A 178 -6.18 -4.82 -3.75
C ILE A 178 -5.70 -3.39 -3.89
N CYS A 179 -4.67 -3.04 -3.13
CA CYS A 179 -3.95 -1.80 -3.33
C CYS A 179 -2.46 -2.14 -3.45
N ILE A 180 -1.84 -1.58 -4.48
CA ILE A 180 -0.41 -1.63 -4.74
C ILE A 180 0.08 -0.18 -4.74
N ALA A 181 1.16 0.11 -4.02
CA ALA A 181 1.78 1.43 -4.01
C ALA A 181 3.30 1.32 -4.04
N ASP A 182 3.94 2.37 -4.54
CA ASP A 182 5.36 2.67 -4.37
C ASP A 182 5.49 3.98 -3.56
N TYR A 183 6.69 4.55 -3.48
CA TYR A 183 6.89 5.84 -2.80
C TYR A 183 6.27 7.04 -3.54
N GLY A 184 5.76 6.85 -4.75
CA GLY A 184 5.01 7.85 -5.49
C GLY A 184 5.89 8.92 -6.14
N GLN A 185 6.66 8.55 -7.17
CA GLN A 185 7.19 9.56 -8.10
C GLN A 185 6.11 10.08 -9.07
N GLY A 186 5.03 9.32 -9.27
CA GLY A 186 3.93 9.62 -10.18
C GLY A 186 4.17 9.13 -11.60
N LEU A 187 3.12 8.61 -12.26
CA LEU A 187 3.17 8.00 -13.59
C LEU A 187 3.77 8.91 -14.68
N LEU A 188 3.49 10.21 -14.59
CA LEU A 188 4.06 11.22 -15.49
C LEU A 188 5.57 11.36 -15.28
N GLN A 189 6.01 11.39 -14.03
CA GLN A 189 7.42 11.52 -13.68
C GLN A 189 8.21 10.26 -14.01
N SER A 190 7.61 9.07 -13.85
CA SER A 190 8.26 7.80 -14.18
C SER A 190 8.51 7.63 -15.69
N LEU A 191 7.78 8.35 -16.54
CA LEU A 191 7.96 8.33 -18.01
C LEU A 191 8.77 9.54 -18.53
N ARG A 192 9.11 10.51 -17.68
CA ARG A 192 10.01 11.61 -18.05
C ARG A 192 11.42 11.06 -18.29
N GLY A 193 11.86 11.09 -19.55
CA GLY A 193 13.13 10.51 -20.00
C GLY A 193 12.98 9.23 -20.83
N SER A 194 11.79 8.62 -20.89
CA SER A 194 11.48 7.54 -21.83
C SER A 194 11.29 8.07 -23.27
N LYS A 195 11.24 7.18 -24.26
CA LYS A 195 10.96 7.54 -25.68
C LYS A 195 9.58 8.22 -25.86
N TYR A 196 8.65 8.00 -24.93
CA TYR A 196 7.24 8.36 -25.10
C TYR A 196 6.82 9.69 -24.46
N GLN A 197 7.61 10.24 -23.52
CA GLN A 197 7.46 11.57 -22.86
C GLN A 197 6.03 12.15 -22.85
N PRO A 198 5.07 11.51 -22.16
CA PRO A 198 3.71 12.03 -22.07
C PRO A 198 3.70 13.39 -21.37
N THR A 199 2.80 14.26 -21.79
CA THR A 199 2.63 15.61 -21.22
C THR A 199 1.67 15.63 -20.03
N THR A 200 0.79 14.64 -19.89
CA THR A 200 -0.14 14.49 -18.76
C THR A 200 -0.16 13.07 -18.20
N SER A 201 -0.59 12.90 -16.94
CA SER A 201 -0.75 11.59 -16.30
C SER A 201 -1.82 10.71 -16.97
N LEU A 202 -2.78 11.29 -17.69
CA LEU A 202 -3.81 10.54 -18.43
C LEU A 202 -3.23 9.95 -19.72
N ASP A 203 -2.39 10.70 -20.42
CA ASP A 203 -1.73 10.24 -21.66
C ASP A 203 -0.69 9.15 -21.40
N ALA A 204 -0.16 9.12 -20.18
CA ALA A 204 0.81 8.14 -19.73
C ALA A 204 0.24 6.71 -19.53
N LEU A 205 -1.06 6.59 -19.27
CA LEU A 205 -1.72 5.31 -18.97
C LEU A 205 -1.64 4.30 -20.14
N PRO A 206 -2.11 4.63 -21.37
CA PRO A 206 -2.02 3.70 -22.49
C PRO A 206 -0.57 3.40 -22.91
N LEU A 207 0.36 4.33 -22.67
CA LEU A 207 1.78 4.15 -22.99
C LEU A 207 2.49 3.15 -22.07
N ARG A 208 2.02 2.99 -20.83
CA ARG A 208 2.58 2.01 -19.88
C ARG A 208 2.17 0.58 -20.24
N LEU A 209 0.95 0.39 -20.74
CA LEU A 209 0.44 -0.94 -21.16
C LEU A 209 1.16 -1.48 -22.42
N ASN A 210 1.70 -0.60 -23.27
CA ASN A 210 2.41 -0.99 -24.50
C ASN A 210 3.93 -1.23 -24.30
N GLN A 211 4.44 -1.10 -23.07
CA GLN A 211 5.85 -1.33 -22.73
C GLN A 211 6.09 -2.59 -21.90
N ALA A 212 5.02 -3.29 -21.51
CA ALA A 212 5.05 -4.63 -20.91
C ALA A 212 5.32 -5.70 -21.98
#